data_AF-A0A2A3EG88-F1
#
_entry.id   AF-A0A2A3EG88-F1
#
_cell.length_a   1.000
_cell.length_b   1.000
_cell.length_c   1.000
_cell.angle_alpha   90.00
_cell.angle_beta   90.00
_cell.angle_gamma   90.00
#
_symmetry.space_group_name_H-M   'P 1'
#
loop_
_entity.id
_entity.type
_entity.pdbx_description
1 polymer ?
#
loop_
_entity_poly.entity_id
_entity_poly.type
_entity_poly.pdbx_seq_one_letter_code
_entity_poly.pdbx_strand_id
1 'polypeptide(L)'
;METVYTAGLIVIGDEILRGQIIDTNTSYLAKKLQASGIKLRKVDEIAKTVLDFSKEYSIVFTSGGVGPTHDDVTYEAIAKGLGLKLEQHEELVDIYLNLFPNHKKEIQHLTIVPRPCELIYVYSPSSPKYFELSIDTIIPQLKGNIPLYFEQIDVNLNELSIVQILNEHVKLWKDKINIGSYPQIIPECSFTRITLEGKKEDVLEAKAKFLYSLPIQKIRNLKDGFSYYQAETVLKDAENEIHIKYAVDILQQCYKMYKPEEIFISFNGGKDCTVVLHLAACITKLQNISSLLCLYVVAEPFPEVDSFVEKAVQYYDLELIKKNCPMRLALYSLLNERTNIKASLMGMRKGDPGSENLEAFTPTDPNWPNLIRVNPILNWSYDQVWKFLLKHNVPYCPLYDKGYTSLGTKSTTIPNPRLQDPNNSSLYFPAYTLTDKSTERQGRI
;
A
#
# COMPACT_ATOMS: atom_id res chain seq x y z
N MET A 1 20.51 1.45 25.36
CA MET A 1 20.53 0.61 24.14
C MET A 1 19.39 -0.39 24.31
N GLU A 2 18.42 -0.43 23.40
CA GLU A 2 17.40 -1.50 23.42
C GLU A 2 18.11 -2.84 23.23
N THR A 3 17.84 -3.80 24.11
CA THR A 3 18.39 -5.15 24.01
C THR A 3 17.78 -5.82 22.78
N VAL A 4 18.56 -6.00 21.71
CA VAL A 4 18.12 -6.72 20.52
C VAL A 4 18.17 -8.22 20.82
N TYR A 5 17.01 -8.88 20.78
CA TYR A 5 16.92 -10.32 20.95
C TYR A 5 17.19 -11.02 19.61
N THR A 6 18.11 -11.99 19.61
CA THR A 6 18.47 -12.77 18.43
C THR A 6 18.13 -14.24 18.65
N ALA A 7 17.75 -14.95 17.59
CA ALA A 7 17.48 -16.39 17.66
C ALA A 7 18.34 -17.20 16.68
N GLY A 8 18.93 -18.29 17.16
CA GLY A 8 19.54 -19.31 16.33
C GLY A 8 18.59 -20.50 16.14
N LEU A 9 18.58 -21.12 14.95
CA LEU A 9 17.89 -22.39 14.71
C LEU A 9 18.88 -23.45 14.27
N ILE A 10 18.82 -24.60 14.93
CA ILE A 10 19.56 -25.81 14.59
C ILE A 10 18.55 -26.86 14.12
N VAL A 11 18.59 -27.18 12.84
CA VAL A 11 17.75 -28.25 12.27
C VAL A 11 18.56 -29.53 12.29
N ILE A 12 18.00 -30.58 12.89
CA ILE A 12 18.66 -31.86 13.15
C ILE A 12 17.90 -32.94 12.39
N GLY A 13 18.56 -33.54 11.40
CA GLY A 13 17.99 -34.59 10.57
C GLY A 13 18.86 -34.86 9.34
N ASP A 14 19.36 -36.08 9.22
CA ASP A 14 20.18 -36.53 8.09
C ASP A 14 19.38 -36.51 6.78
N GLU A 15 18.08 -36.73 6.85
CA GLU A 15 17.13 -36.72 5.74
C GLU A 15 16.94 -35.33 5.11
N ILE A 16 17.16 -34.27 5.89
CA ILE A 16 17.15 -32.89 5.41
C ILE A 16 18.42 -32.63 4.57
N LEU A 17 19.58 -33.07 5.06
CA LEU A 17 20.86 -32.95 4.34
C LEU A 17 20.90 -33.83 3.08
N ARG A 18 20.21 -34.96 3.10
CA ARG A 18 20.06 -35.87 1.95
C ARG A 18 18.95 -35.43 0.98
N GLY A 19 18.24 -34.34 1.27
CA GLY A 19 17.20 -33.77 0.40
C GLY A 19 15.94 -34.63 0.25
N GLN A 20 15.71 -35.57 1.17
CA GLN A 20 14.57 -36.50 1.12
C GLN A 20 13.26 -35.85 1.59
N ILE A 21 13.36 -34.79 2.39
CA ILE A 21 12.23 -34.02 2.93
C ILE A 21 12.48 -32.53 2.67
N ILE A 22 11.45 -31.81 2.20
CA ILE A 22 11.47 -30.36 2.06
C ILE A 22 11.29 -29.73 3.44
N ASP A 23 12.27 -28.94 3.90
CA ASP A 23 12.24 -28.25 5.19
C ASP A 23 11.21 -27.10 5.19
N THR A 24 9.98 -27.40 5.63
CA THR A 24 8.90 -26.42 5.83
C THR A 24 8.98 -25.73 7.20
N ASN A 25 9.63 -26.37 8.18
CA ASN A 25 9.74 -25.89 9.55
C ASN A 25 10.55 -24.59 9.63
N THR A 26 11.71 -24.55 8.97
CA THR A 26 12.55 -23.33 8.91
C THR A 26 11.78 -22.15 8.31
N SER A 27 11.01 -22.39 7.24
CA SER A 27 10.21 -21.35 6.58
C SER A 27 9.11 -20.79 7.49
N TYR A 28 8.41 -21.65 8.23
CA TYR A 28 7.39 -21.23 9.18
C TYR A 28 7.96 -20.43 10.34
N LEU A 29 9.02 -20.94 10.98
CA LEU A 29 9.67 -20.28 12.11
C LEU A 29 10.26 -18.93 11.70
N ALA A 30 10.92 -18.85 10.54
CA ALA A 30 11.47 -17.61 10.02
C ALA A 30 10.40 -16.51 9.93
N LYS A 31 9.22 -16.83 9.36
CA LYS A 31 8.10 -15.88 9.24
C LYS A 31 7.61 -15.39 10.60
N LYS A 32 7.49 -16.29 11.59
CA LYS A 32 6.97 -15.95 12.92
C LYS A 32 7.97 -15.16 13.77
N LEU A 33 9.24 -15.55 13.76
CA LEU A 33 10.30 -14.81 14.44
C LEU A 33 10.49 -13.41 13.83
N GLN A 34 10.45 -13.32 12.50
CA GLN A 34 10.49 -12.04 11.80
C GLN A 34 9.33 -11.13 12.22
N ALA A 35 8.09 -11.64 12.22
CA ALA A 35 6.93 -10.89 12.71
C ALA A 35 7.04 -10.44 14.19
N SER A 36 7.81 -11.16 15.01
CA SER A 36 8.12 -10.82 16.41
C SER A 36 9.40 -9.98 16.59
N GLY A 37 10.04 -9.54 15.51
CA GLY A 37 11.24 -8.71 15.55
C GLY A 37 12.54 -9.43 15.89
N ILE A 38 12.55 -10.77 15.84
CA ILE A 38 13.70 -11.61 16.17
C ILE A 38 14.39 -12.08 14.90
N LYS A 39 15.70 -11.83 14.78
CA LYS A 39 16.50 -12.23 13.60
C LYS A 39 16.97 -13.69 13.71
N LEU A 40 16.80 -14.45 12.63
CA LEU A 40 17.11 -15.88 12.51
C LEU A 40 18.43 -16.17 11.75
N ARG A 41 19.22 -17.15 12.19
CA ARG A 41 20.43 -17.70 11.50
C ARG A 41 20.51 -19.24 11.61
N LYS A 42 21.09 -19.94 10.62
CA LYS A 42 21.14 -21.43 10.46
C LYS A 42 22.57 -21.98 10.35
N VAL A 43 22.90 -23.13 10.99
CA VAL A 43 24.23 -23.82 10.98
C VAL A 43 24.13 -25.36 11.22
N ASP A 44 25.15 -26.15 10.81
CA ASP A 44 25.27 -27.61 10.91
C ASP A 44 26.50 -28.10 11.77
N GLU A 45 26.28 -28.54 13.02
CA GLU A 45 27.10 -29.48 13.86
C GLU A 45 26.54 -29.47 15.32
N ILE A 46 25.76 -30.45 15.78
CA ILE A 46 24.79 -30.22 16.88
C ILE A 46 25.41 -29.71 18.21
N ALA A 47 26.30 -30.47 18.87
CA ALA A 47 26.74 -30.13 20.24
C ALA A 47 27.62 -28.86 20.30
N LYS A 48 28.55 -28.71 19.35
CA LYS A 48 29.41 -27.53 19.24
C LYS A 48 28.59 -26.30 18.82
N THR A 49 27.69 -26.46 17.85
CA THR A 49 26.79 -25.38 17.42
C THR A 49 25.86 -24.94 18.53
N VAL A 50 25.31 -25.86 19.35
CA VAL A 50 24.50 -25.49 20.53
C VAL A 50 25.32 -24.62 21.48
N LEU A 51 26.56 -25.02 21.80
CA LEU A 51 27.43 -24.24 22.69
C LEU A 51 27.75 -22.85 22.10
N ASP A 52 28.15 -22.81 20.84
CA ASP A 52 28.50 -21.55 20.16
C ASP A 52 27.27 -20.64 20.06
N PHE A 53 26.11 -21.20 19.71
CA PHE A 53 24.86 -20.45 19.60
C PHE A 53 24.36 -19.96 20.95
N SER A 54 24.53 -20.73 22.03
CA SER A 54 24.17 -20.29 23.38
C SER A 54 24.93 -19.05 23.84
N LYS A 55 26.10 -18.78 23.23
CA LYS A 55 26.92 -17.58 23.48
C LYS A 55 26.58 -16.43 22.53
N GLU A 56 26.20 -16.73 21.29
CA GLU A 56 25.94 -15.74 20.24
C GLU A 56 24.49 -15.23 20.21
N TYR A 57 23.51 -16.08 20.53
CA TYR A 57 22.09 -15.79 20.42
C TYR A 57 21.40 -15.70 21.77
N SER A 58 20.37 -14.87 21.85
CA SER A 58 19.53 -14.77 23.05
C SER A 58 18.63 -15.99 23.23
N ILE A 59 18.25 -16.63 22.13
CA ILE A 59 17.32 -17.77 22.08
C ILE A 59 17.85 -18.78 21.07
N VAL A 60 17.81 -20.08 21.38
CA VAL A 60 18.22 -21.14 20.45
C VAL A 60 17.08 -22.14 20.32
N PHE A 61 16.63 -22.37 19.10
CA PHE A 61 15.66 -23.40 18.75
C PHE A 61 16.38 -24.61 18.16
N THR A 62 15.94 -25.81 18.54
CA THR A 62 16.33 -27.06 17.89
C THR A 62 15.08 -27.73 17.32
N SER A 63 15.19 -28.34 16.14
CA SER A 63 14.09 -29.08 15.52
C SER A 63 14.58 -30.39 14.93
N GLY A 64 13.94 -31.50 15.30
CA GLY A 64 14.26 -32.86 14.82
C GLY A 64 15.23 -33.60 15.75
N GLY A 65 15.44 -34.90 15.48
CA GLY A 65 16.36 -35.75 16.24
C GLY A 65 15.96 -36.04 17.70
N VAL A 66 14.66 -36.07 18.03
CA VAL A 66 14.11 -36.27 19.39
C VAL A 66 13.19 -37.51 19.51
N GLY A 67 13.14 -38.34 18.47
CA GLY A 67 12.43 -39.61 18.50
C GLY A 67 13.13 -40.70 19.34
N PRO A 68 12.62 -41.94 19.32
CA PRO A 68 13.14 -43.03 20.15
C PRO A 68 14.30 -43.80 19.52
N THR A 69 14.75 -43.45 18.31
CA THR A 69 15.77 -44.22 17.59
C THR A 69 17.19 -43.77 17.92
N HIS A 70 18.18 -44.62 17.61
CA HIS A 70 19.58 -44.41 17.97
C HIS A 70 20.24 -43.19 17.28
N ASP A 71 19.64 -42.71 16.19
CA ASP A 71 20.01 -41.52 15.45
C ASP A 71 19.34 -40.24 15.99
N ASP A 72 18.37 -40.35 16.91
CA ASP A 72 17.78 -39.24 17.65
C ASP A 72 18.67 -38.84 18.84
N VAL A 73 19.66 -37.99 18.57
CA VAL A 73 20.73 -37.62 19.52
C VAL A 73 20.64 -36.18 20.04
N THR A 74 19.50 -35.51 19.86
CA THR A 74 19.37 -34.06 20.13
C THR A 74 19.52 -33.74 21.61
N TYR A 75 18.87 -34.51 22.49
CA TYR A 75 18.95 -34.27 23.94
C TYR A 75 20.38 -34.50 24.46
N GLU A 76 21.07 -35.53 23.97
CA GLU A 76 22.47 -35.81 24.29
C GLU A 76 23.40 -34.70 23.80
N ALA A 77 23.18 -34.22 22.59
CA ALA A 77 23.99 -33.16 22.01
C ALA A 77 23.79 -31.84 22.74
N ILE A 78 22.56 -31.50 23.13
CA ILE A 78 22.26 -30.32 23.95
C ILE A 78 22.92 -30.46 25.33
N ALA A 79 22.76 -31.61 25.99
CA ALA A 79 23.36 -31.86 27.30
C ALA A 79 24.89 -31.72 27.25
N LYS A 80 25.52 -32.32 26.24
CA LYS A 80 26.97 -32.22 26.02
C LYS A 80 27.42 -30.80 25.71
N GLY A 81 26.70 -30.09 24.84
CA GLY A 81 27.04 -28.72 24.43
C GLY A 81 26.96 -27.73 25.59
N LEU A 82 25.93 -27.85 26.42
CA LEU A 82 25.67 -26.93 27.54
C LEU A 82 26.24 -27.41 28.89
N GLY A 83 26.85 -28.61 28.93
CA GLY A 83 27.37 -29.20 30.18
C GLY A 83 26.28 -29.59 31.18
N LEU A 84 25.10 -29.98 30.69
CA LEU A 84 23.95 -30.39 31.50
C LEU A 84 23.94 -31.90 31.76
N LYS A 85 23.18 -32.30 32.78
CA LYS A 85 22.93 -33.72 33.07
C LYS A 85 21.69 -34.19 32.32
N LEU A 86 21.75 -35.42 31.80
CA LEU A 86 20.58 -36.14 31.31
C LEU A 86 19.94 -36.89 32.47
N GLU A 87 18.69 -36.59 32.73
CA GLU A 87 17.92 -37.19 33.83
C GLU A 87 16.53 -37.57 33.34
N GLN A 88 15.94 -38.58 33.99
CA GLN A 88 14.59 -39.00 33.68
C GLN A 88 13.57 -37.94 34.14
N HIS A 89 12.64 -37.56 33.27
CA HIS A 89 11.57 -36.62 33.57
C HIS A 89 10.29 -37.36 33.92
N GLU A 90 9.93 -37.39 35.21
CA GLU A 90 8.79 -38.15 35.74
C GLU A 90 7.48 -37.85 34.99
N GLU A 91 7.19 -36.58 34.74
CA GLU A 91 5.98 -36.19 34.00
C GLU A 91 5.94 -36.72 32.55
N LEU A 92 7.08 -36.77 31.84
CA LEU A 92 7.13 -37.37 30.51
C LEU A 92 6.94 -38.89 30.59
N VAL A 93 7.48 -39.53 31.63
CA VAL A 93 7.28 -40.97 31.86
C VAL A 93 5.80 -41.28 32.00
N ASP A 94 5.09 -40.50 32.82
CA ASP A 94 3.65 -40.68 33.02
C ASP A 94 2.86 -40.46 31.72
N ILE A 95 3.19 -39.41 30.96
CA ILE A 95 2.55 -39.11 29.67
C ILE A 95 2.75 -40.26 28.68
N TYR A 96 4.00 -40.70 28.47
CA TYR A 96 4.29 -41.72 27.47
C TYR A 96 3.82 -43.12 27.89
N LEU A 97 3.80 -43.45 29.19
CA LEU A 97 3.20 -44.70 29.68
C LEU A 97 1.69 -44.73 29.50
N ASN A 98 1.01 -43.60 29.68
CA ASN A 98 -0.43 -43.50 29.43
C ASN A 98 -0.77 -43.64 27.93
N LEU A 99 0.06 -43.09 27.05
CA LEU A 99 -0.13 -43.17 25.59
C LEU A 99 0.28 -44.54 25.02
N PHE A 100 1.36 -45.13 25.53
CA PHE A 100 1.97 -46.36 24.99
C PHE A 100 2.32 -47.36 26.11
N PRO A 101 1.31 -47.93 26.82
CA PRO A 101 1.53 -48.75 28.01
C PRO A 101 2.36 -50.01 27.78
N ASN A 102 2.39 -50.53 26.54
CA ASN A 102 3.11 -51.75 26.17
C ASN A 102 4.54 -51.50 25.63
N HIS A 103 4.99 -50.25 25.53
CA HIS A 103 6.26 -49.87 24.90
C HIS A 103 7.26 -49.23 25.88
N LYS A 104 7.31 -49.76 27.10
CA LYS A 104 8.09 -49.17 28.21
C LYS A 104 9.58 -49.02 27.91
N LYS A 105 10.18 -49.90 27.10
CA LYS A 105 11.60 -49.83 26.74
C LYS A 105 11.85 -48.76 25.68
N GLU A 106 10.96 -48.66 24.70
CA GLU A 106 11.07 -47.76 23.56
C GLU A 106 10.80 -46.30 23.97
N ILE A 107 9.91 -46.06 24.94
CA ILE A 107 9.64 -44.70 25.45
C ILE A 107 10.73 -44.19 26.40
N GLN A 108 11.61 -45.06 26.91
CA GLN A 108 12.59 -44.67 27.92
C GLN A 108 13.49 -43.53 27.42
N HIS A 109 13.94 -43.62 26.17
CA HIS A 109 14.74 -42.59 25.50
C HIS A 109 14.05 -41.23 25.44
N LEU A 110 12.73 -41.23 25.16
CA LEU A 110 11.90 -40.01 25.06
C LEU A 110 11.72 -39.28 26.39
N THR A 111 12.00 -39.96 27.50
CA THR A 111 11.78 -39.43 28.86
C THR A 111 13.08 -38.96 29.53
N ILE A 112 14.24 -39.21 28.91
CA ILE A 112 15.53 -38.76 29.40
C ILE A 112 15.87 -37.44 28.70
N VAL A 113 15.94 -36.35 29.48
CA VAL A 113 16.07 -34.99 28.95
C VAL A 113 17.16 -34.22 29.71
N PRO A 114 17.78 -33.19 29.10
CA PRO A 114 18.72 -32.33 29.79
C PRO A 114 18.04 -31.52 30.90
N ARG A 115 18.66 -31.43 32.08
CA ARG A 115 18.17 -30.59 33.20
C ARG A 115 19.04 -29.35 33.43
N PRO A 116 18.44 -28.18 33.73
CA PRO A 116 17.00 -27.93 33.91
C PRO A 116 16.23 -27.83 32.58
N CYS A 117 14.97 -28.24 32.58
CA CYS A 117 14.04 -28.10 31.45
C CYS A 117 12.61 -27.90 31.95
N GLU A 118 11.78 -27.28 31.10
CA GLU A 118 10.34 -27.07 31.29
C GLU A 118 9.59 -27.66 30.11
N LEU A 119 8.45 -28.32 30.38
CA LEU A 119 7.59 -28.90 29.35
C LEU A 119 6.57 -27.86 28.88
N ILE A 120 6.50 -27.63 27.56
CA ILE A 120 5.51 -26.76 26.95
C ILE A 120 4.48 -27.61 26.23
N TYR A 121 3.25 -27.58 26.73
CA TYR A 121 2.14 -28.36 26.19
C TYR A 121 1.52 -27.69 24.96
N VAL A 122 1.53 -28.41 23.84
CA VAL A 122 0.97 -27.95 22.57
C VAL A 122 -0.19 -28.85 22.19
N TYR A 123 -1.41 -28.34 22.27
CA TYR A 123 -2.61 -29.11 21.90
C TYR A 123 -2.71 -29.16 20.37
N SER A 124 -2.70 -30.36 19.79
CA SER A 124 -3.00 -30.56 18.37
C SER A 124 -4.11 -31.58 18.18
N PRO A 125 -5.27 -31.19 17.60
CA PRO A 125 -6.33 -32.13 17.23
C PRO A 125 -6.00 -33.01 16.02
N SER A 126 -4.93 -32.71 15.27
CA SER A 126 -4.56 -33.45 14.06
C SER A 126 -3.04 -33.46 13.83
N SER A 127 -2.50 -34.63 13.50
CA SER A 127 -1.11 -34.79 13.01
C SER A 127 -1.09 -34.63 11.48
N PRO A 128 -0.02 -34.08 10.83
CA PRO A 128 1.28 -33.69 11.36
C PRO A 128 1.57 -32.19 11.15
N LYS A 129 1.35 -31.36 12.18
CA LYS A 129 1.77 -29.93 12.22
C LYS A 129 2.28 -29.50 13.61
N TYR A 130 2.98 -30.41 14.31
CA TYR A 130 3.44 -30.17 15.69
C TYR A 130 4.38 -28.98 15.81
N PHE A 131 5.25 -28.76 14.81
CA PHE A 131 6.20 -27.67 14.84
C PHE A 131 5.53 -26.29 14.74
N GLU A 132 4.62 -26.10 13.77
CA GLU A 132 3.91 -24.82 13.58
C GLU A 132 3.17 -24.39 14.86
N LEU A 133 2.43 -25.32 15.48
CA LEU A 133 1.68 -25.08 16.70
C LEU A 133 2.59 -24.80 17.91
N SER A 134 3.74 -25.48 17.99
CA SER A 134 4.73 -25.25 19.04
C SER A 134 5.28 -23.83 18.95
N ILE A 135 5.62 -23.39 17.75
CA ILE A 135 6.12 -22.04 17.50
C ILE A 135 5.08 -20.98 17.85
N ASP A 136 3.81 -21.19 17.48
CA ASP A 136 2.72 -20.27 17.81
C ASP A 136 2.46 -20.16 19.31
N THR A 137 2.76 -21.22 20.07
CA THR A 137 2.62 -21.25 21.53
C THR A 137 3.82 -20.60 22.23
N ILE A 138 5.03 -20.85 21.74
CA ILE A 138 6.28 -20.43 22.38
C ILE A 138 6.58 -18.95 22.15
N ILE A 139 6.46 -18.46 20.90
CA ILE A 139 6.87 -17.08 20.54
C ILE A 139 6.22 -15.99 21.40
N PRO A 140 4.91 -16.02 21.70
CA PRO A 140 4.28 -15.03 22.57
C PRO A 140 4.86 -14.96 23.99
N GLN A 141 5.49 -16.03 24.46
CA GLN A 141 6.06 -16.14 25.80
C GLN A 141 7.52 -15.65 25.88
N LEU A 142 8.17 -15.41 24.73
CA LEU A 142 9.58 -15.01 24.67
C LEU A 142 9.74 -13.54 25.09
N LYS A 143 10.75 -13.27 25.92
CA LYS A 143 11.15 -11.90 26.26
C LYS A 143 11.70 -11.20 25.03
N GLY A 144 11.36 -9.92 24.87
CA GLY A 144 11.83 -9.11 23.73
C GLY A 144 10.93 -9.09 22.51
N ASN A 145 9.73 -9.67 22.60
CA ASN A 145 8.73 -9.61 21.53
C ASN A 145 8.25 -8.17 21.34
N ILE A 146 8.86 -7.46 20.40
CA ILE A 146 8.36 -6.20 19.88
C ILE A 146 7.72 -6.55 18.54
N PRO A 147 6.38 -6.71 18.49
CA PRO A 147 5.71 -7.09 17.27
C PRO A 147 6.01 -6.07 16.18
N LEU A 148 6.57 -6.53 15.06
CA LEU A 148 6.82 -5.69 13.91
C LEU A 148 5.54 -5.58 13.10
N TYR A 149 5.28 -4.36 12.64
CA TYR A 149 4.19 -4.08 11.73
C TYR A 149 4.67 -4.32 10.30
N PHE A 150 3.82 -4.94 9.47
CA PHE A 150 4.14 -5.32 8.11
C PHE A 150 3.12 -4.73 7.13
N GLU A 151 3.62 -4.14 6.06
CA GLU A 151 2.84 -3.63 4.93
C GLU A 151 3.46 -4.04 3.61
N GLN A 152 2.65 -4.00 2.55
CA GLN A 152 3.12 -4.29 1.19
C GLN A 152 2.51 -3.33 0.17
N ILE A 153 3.28 -3.04 -0.87
CA ILE A 153 2.88 -2.24 -2.03
C ILE A 153 3.15 -3.07 -3.28
N ASP A 154 2.11 -3.32 -4.07
CA ASP A 154 2.23 -4.05 -5.32
C ASP A 154 2.19 -3.07 -6.51
N VAL A 155 3.19 -3.14 -7.39
CA VAL A 155 3.37 -2.19 -8.50
C VAL A 155 3.60 -2.92 -9.83
N ASN A 156 2.86 -2.52 -10.87
CA ASN A 156 2.97 -2.99 -12.26
C ASN A 156 4.23 -2.47 -12.97
N LEU A 157 5.38 -2.63 -12.33
CA LEU A 157 6.70 -2.28 -12.83
C LEU A 157 7.64 -3.43 -12.52
N ASN A 158 8.68 -3.59 -13.35
CA ASN A 158 9.79 -4.44 -12.99
C ASN A 158 10.66 -3.74 -11.94
N GLU A 159 11.37 -4.53 -11.14
CA GLU A 159 12.22 -4.02 -10.07
C GLU A 159 13.26 -3.01 -10.57
N LEU A 160 13.90 -3.28 -11.72
CA LEU A 160 14.91 -2.39 -12.32
C LEU A 160 14.38 -0.97 -12.56
N SER A 161 13.09 -0.83 -12.87
CA SER A 161 12.44 0.47 -13.11
C SER A 161 12.24 1.30 -11.85
N ILE A 162 12.37 0.70 -10.67
CA ILE A 162 12.14 1.35 -9.37
C ILE A 162 13.36 1.29 -8.44
N VAL A 163 14.50 0.74 -8.87
CA VAL A 163 15.72 0.62 -8.05
C VAL A 163 16.16 1.96 -7.45
N GLN A 164 16.09 3.05 -8.22
CA GLN A 164 16.47 4.37 -7.70
C GLN A 164 15.57 4.80 -6.54
N ILE A 165 14.25 4.67 -6.70
CA ILE A 165 13.25 4.95 -5.66
C ILE A 165 13.50 4.06 -4.44
N LEU A 166 13.71 2.75 -4.64
CA LEU A 166 14.01 1.81 -3.55
C LEU A 166 15.25 2.24 -2.76
N ASN A 167 16.34 2.59 -3.45
CA ASN A 167 17.59 3.01 -2.81
C ASN A 167 17.43 4.30 -1.99
N GLU A 168 16.67 5.27 -2.51
CA GLU A 168 16.36 6.51 -1.79
C GLU A 168 15.60 6.24 -0.49
N HIS A 169 14.59 5.37 -0.54
CA HIS A 169 13.81 5.00 0.65
C HIS A 169 14.60 4.13 1.63
N VAL A 170 15.42 3.19 1.17
CA VAL A 170 16.35 2.42 2.02
C VAL A 170 17.29 3.35 2.78
N LYS A 171 17.79 4.39 2.11
CA LYS A 171 18.64 5.40 2.76
C LYS A 171 17.85 6.27 3.74
N LEU A 172 16.63 6.70 3.37
CA LEU A 172 15.78 7.57 4.19
C LEU A 172 15.34 6.89 5.49
N TRP A 173 15.03 5.60 5.42
CA TRP A 173 14.47 4.82 6.53
C TRP A 173 15.47 3.88 7.19
N LYS A 174 16.77 4.17 6.98
CA LYS A 174 17.87 3.40 7.54
C LYS A 174 17.66 3.20 9.05
N ASP A 175 17.86 1.97 9.50
CA ASP A 175 17.75 1.54 10.90
C ASP A 175 16.34 1.67 11.52
N LYS A 176 15.32 2.11 10.77
CA LYS A 176 13.93 2.24 11.22
C LYS A 176 13.00 1.18 10.64
N ILE A 177 13.11 0.95 9.33
CA ILE A 177 12.30 -0.05 8.63
C ILE A 177 13.19 -0.90 7.73
N ASN A 178 12.83 -2.17 7.59
CA ASN A 178 13.38 -3.06 6.56
C ASN A 178 12.49 -2.93 5.31
N ILE A 179 13.14 -2.69 4.17
CA ILE A 179 12.49 -2.62 2.86
C ILE A 179 12.97 -3.80 2.03
N GLY A 180 12.03 -4.57 1.51
CA GLY A 180 12.28 -5.65 0.55
C GLY A 180 11.58 -5.37 -0.78
N SER A 181 12.08 -5.97 -1.86
CA SER A 181 11.49 -5.91 -3.19
C SER A 181 11.57 -7.30 -3.83
N TYR A 182 10.45 -7.77 -4.37
CA TYR A 182 10.31 -9.14 -4.86
C TYR A 182 9.49 -9.17 -6.15
N PRO A 183 10.10 -9.55 -7.29
CA PRO A 183 9.35 -9.80 -8.52
C PRO A 183 8.34 -10.92 -8.31
N GLN A 184 7.11 -10.69 -8.74
CA GLN A 184 6.01 -11.64 -8.71
C GLN A 184 5.58 -11.95 -10.15
N ILE A 185 5.35 -13.23 -10.43
CA ILE A 185 4.84 -13.71 -11.72
C ILE A 185 3.53 -14.44 -11.42
N ILE A 186 2.43 -13.89 -11.93
CA ILE A 186 1.13 -14.57 -11.98
C ILE A 186 0.73 -14.77 -13.44
N PRO A 187 -0.13 -15.75 -13.78
CA PRO A 187 -0.44 -16.10 -15.16
C PRO A 187 -0.88 -14.92 -16.03
N GLU A 188 -1.52 -13.91 -15.44
CA GLU A 188 -2.08 -12.76 -16.14
C GLU A 188 -1.12 -11.57 -16.26
N CYS A 189 -0.07 -11.49 -15.44
CA CYS A 189 0.89 -10.37 -15.45
C CYS A 189 2.08 -10.57 -14.49
N SER A 190 3.15 -9.81 -14.70
CA SER A 190 4.22 -9.62 -13.72
C SER A 190 4.08 -8.29 -12.97
N PHE A 191 4.51 -8.26 -11.71
CA PHE A 191 4.55 -7.05 -10.88
C PHE A 191 5.66 -7.16 -9.84
N THR A 192 6.04 -6.05 -9.22
CA THR A 192 7.00 -6.05 -8.11
C THR A 192 6.27 -5.78 -6.81
N ARG A 193 6.50 -6.64 -5.80
CA ARG A 193 6.02 -6.45 -4.44
C ARG A 193 7.10 -5.81 -3.59
N ILE A 194 6.80 -4.64 -3.05
CA ILE A 194 7.64 -3.94 -2.08
C ILE A 194 7.09 -4.25 -0.69
N THR A 195 7.93 -4.70 0.23
CA THR A 195 7.55 -5.02 1.62
C THR A 195 8.18 -4.02 2.57
N LEU A 196 7.40 -3.56 3.55
CA LEU A 196 7.83 -2.62 4.59
C LEU A 196 7.61 -3.26 5.95
N GLU A 197 8.65 -3.31 6.77
CA GLU A 197 8.63 -3.97 8.07
C GLU A 197 9.32 -3.10 9.11
N GLY A 198 8.71 -2.88 10.27
CA GLY A 198 9.28 -2.04 11.32
C GLY A 198 8.27 -1.66 12.40
N LYS A 199 8.52 -0.56 13.12
CA LYS A 199 7.52 0.03 14.03
C LYS A 199 6.33 0.54 13.22
N LYS A 200 5.11 0.35 13.72
CA LYS A 200 3.87 0.67 13.00
C LYS A 200 3.83 2.10 12.44
N GLU A 201 4.21 3.08 13.25
CA GLU A 201 4.20 4.49 12.86
C GLU A 201 5.19 4.77 11.72
N ASP A 202 6.44 4.29 11.83
CA ASP A 202 7.46 4.44 10.78
C ASP A 202 7.05 3.73 9.49
N VAL A 203 6.44 2.53 9.56
CA VAL A 203 5.99 1.77 8.38
C VAL A 203 4.85 2.49 7.66
N LEU A 204 3.87 3.03 8.38
CA LEU A 204 2.76 3.76 7.77
C LEU A 204 3.23 5.06 7.11
N GLU A 205 4.15 5.79 7.76
CA GLU A 205 4.75 6.99 7.17
C GLU A 205 5.57 6.63 5.92
N ALA A 206 6.40 5.57 5.99
CA ALA A 206 7.19 5.09 4.87
C ALA A 206 6.33 4.67 3.69
N LYS A 207 5.23 3.95 3.95
CA LYS A 207 4.26 3.54 2.94
C LYS A 207 3.71 4.75 2.20
N ALA A 208 3.28 5.78 2.92
CA ALA A 208 2.75 7.00 2.32
C ALA A 208 3.78 7.71 1.42
N LYS A 209 5.04 7.80 1.86
CA LYS A 209 6.11 8.41 1.04
C LYS A 209 6.46 7.56 -0.19
N PHE A 210 6.46 6.23 -0.05
CA PHE A 210 6.67 5.32 -1.19
C PHE A 210 5.58 5.49 -2.24
N LEU A 211 4.31 5.48 -1.83
CA LEU A 211 3.17 5.66 -2.73
C LEU A 211 3.26 6.99 -3.49
N TYR A 212 3.74 8.07 -2.85
CA TYR A 212 3.97 9.35 -3.52
C TYR A 212 5.10 9.28 -4.57
N SER A 213 6.16 8.54 -4.28
CA SER A 213 7.36 8.44 -5.14
C SER A 213 7.18 7.49 -6.33
N LEU A 214 6.27 6.53 -6.22
CA LEU A 214 6.00 5.51 -7.25
C LEU A 214 4.96 6.00 -8.26
N PRO A 215 5.11 5.77 -9.57
CA PRO A 215 4.10 6.17 -10.55
C PRO A 215 2.70 5.64 -10.18
N ILE A 216 1.79 6.53 -9.80
CA ILE A 216 0.54 6.18 -9.11
C ILE A 216 -0.32 5.24 -9.95
N GLN A 217 -0.30 5.44 -11.28
CA GLN A 217 -1.05 4.64 -12.25
C GLN A 217 -0.54 3.20 -12.36
N LYS A 218 0.67 2.92 -11.87
CA LYS A 218 1.27 1.59 -11.86
C LYS A 218 1.00 0.85 -10.56
N ILE A 219 0.48 1.50 -9.52
CA ILE A 219 0.19 0.86 -8.24
C ILE A 219 -1.07 -0.01 -8.39
N ARG A 220 -0.95 -1.31 -8.08
CA ARG A 220 -2.04 -2.30 -8.26
C ARG A 220 -3.16 -2.17 -7.24
N ASN A 221 -2.78 -1.88 -6.00
CA ASN A 221 -3.69 -1.82 -4.86
C ASN A 221 -3.63 -0.42 -4.25
N LEU A 222 -4.29 0.56 -4.88
CA LEU A 222 -4.53 1.91 -4.32
C LEU A 222 -5.54 1.91 -3.16
N LYS A 223 -5.62 0.82 -2.37
CA LYS A 223 -6.56 0.67 -1.25
C LYS A 223 -6.28 1.65 -0.11
N ASP A 224 -5.05 2.17 -0.04
CA ASP A 224 -4.64 3.12 1.00
C ASP A 224 -5.14 4.55 0.75
N GLY A 225 -5.77 4.79 -0.41
CA GLY A 225 -6.38 6.06 -0.77
C GLY A 225 -5.41 7.24 -0.80
N PHE A 226 -5.97 8.44 -0.90
CA PHE A 226 -5.25 9.71 -0.82
C PHE A 226 -4.81 9.98 0.62
N SER A 227 -3.51 10.20 0.83
CA SER A 227 -2.89 10.26 2.16
C SER A 227 -2.57 11.69 2.64
N TYR A 228 -2.39 11.85 3.96
CA TYR A 228 -2.00 13.12 4.59
C TYR A 228 -0.66 13.64 4.05
N TYR A 229 0.31 12.75 3.81
CA TYR A 229 1.61 13.11 3.25
C TYR A 229 1.50 13.79 1.88
N GLN A 230 0.62 13.28 1.02
CA GLN A 230 0.39 13.87 -0.30
C GLN A 230 -0.23 15.26 -0.17
N ALA A 231 -1.24 15.39 0.70
CA ALA A 231 -1.87 16.68 0.99
C ALA A 231 -0.87 17.73 1.50
N GLU A 232 -0.04 17.37 2.48
CA GLU A 232 1.00 18.26 3.01
C GLU A 232 2.04 18.65 1.95
N THR A 233 2.43 17.72 1.09
CA THR A 233 3.43 17.99 0.05
C THR A 233 2.91 19.03 -0.94
N VAL A 234 1.64 18.92 -1.36
CA VAL A 234 0.98 19.93 -2.21
C VAL A 234 0.90 21.28 -1.51
N LEU A 235 0.53 21.32 -0.23
CA LEU A 235 0.45 22.59 0.50
C LEU A 235 1.81 23.25 0.75
N LYS A 236 2.87 22.47 0.98
CA LYS A 236 4.25 22.99 1.06
C LYS A 236 4.68 23.61 -0.27
N ASP A 237 4.33 22.99 -1.40
CA ASP A 237 4.61 23.56 -2.71
C ASP A 237 3.82 24.86 -2.96
N ALA A 238 2.64 25.02 -2.35
CA ALA A 238 1.90 26.27 -2.38
C ALA A 238 2.65 27.44 -1.73
N GLU A 239 3.68 27.21 -0.91
CA GLU A 239 4.54 28.28 -0.37
C GLU A 239 5.46 28.88 -1.44
N ASN A 240 5.82 28.08 -2.45
CA ASN A 240 6.80 28.45 -3.49
C ASN A 240 6.14 28.68 -4.86
N GLU A 241 4.97 28.11 -5.11
CA GLU A 241 4.27 28.17 -6.39
C GLU A 241 2.98 28.99 -6.30
N ILE A 242 3.04 30.24 -6.76
CA ILE A 242 1.98 31.25 -6.58
C ILE A 242 0.60 30.83 -7.12
N HIS A 243 0.56 30.03 -8.19
CA HIS A 243 -0.68 29.58 -8.81
C HIS A 243 -1.36 28.46 -8.00
N ILE A 244 -0.56 27.59 -7.35
CA ILE A 244 -1.03 26.61 -6.39
C ILE A 244 -1.54 27.34 -5.15
N LYS A 245 -0.77 28.30 -4.63
CA LYS A 245 -1.18 29.16 -3.52
C LYS A 245 -2.54 29.79 -3.73
N TYR A 246 -2.72 30.45 -4.87
CA TYR A 246 -3.97 31.13 -5.19
C TYR A 246 -5.17 30.17 -5.26
N ALA A 247 -4.99 28.98 -5.85
CA ALA A 247 -6.04 27.98 -5.91
C ALA A 247 -6.39 27.41 -4.51
N VAL A 248 -5.39 27.16 -3.68
CA VAL A 248 -5.57 26.74 -2.28
C VAL A 248 -6.28 27.82 -1.48
N ASP A 249 -5.87 29.09 -1.60
CA ASP A 249 -6.46 30.22 -0.88
C ASP A 249 -7.95 30.39 -1.25
N ILE A 250 -8.33 30.22 -2.53
CA ILE A 250 -9.74 30.22 -2.97
C ILE A 250 -10.52 29.08 -2.32
N LEU A 251 -9.99 27.85 -2.35
CA LEU A 251 -10.67 26.71 -1.77
C LEU A 251 -10.81 26.85 -0.25
N GLN A 252 -9.78 27.32 0.45
CA GLN A 252 -9.85 27.62 1.88
C GLN A 252 -10.89 28.70 2.17
N GLN A 253 -11.00 29.73 1.33
CA GLN A 253 -12.06 30.74 1.46
C GLN A 253 -13.44 30.11 1.27
N CYS A 254 -13.61 29.20 0.30
CA CYS A 254 -14.85 28.46 0.10
C CYS A 254 -15.27 27.70 1.36
N TYR A 255 -14.37 26.89 1.93
CA TYR A 255 -14.62 26.12 3.16
C TYR A 255 -14.77 26.98 4.44
N LYS A 256 -14.42 28.28 4.38
CA LYS A 256 -14.77 29.25 5.43
C LYS A 256 -16.18 29.82 5.26
N MET A 257 -16.66 29.94 4.02
CA MET A 257 -17.97 30.53 3.70
C MET A 257 -19.11 29.51 3.76
N TYR A 258 -18.83 28.25 3.45
CA TYR A 258 -19.81 27.17 3.37
C TYR A 258 -19.38 25.98 4.21
N LYS A 259 -20.36 25.27 4.77
CA LYS A 259 -20.09 24.01 5.46
C LYS A 259 -19.77 22.91 4.45
N PRO A 260 -19.01 21.87 4.82
CA PRO A 260 -18.67 20.78 3.91
C PRO A 260 -19.88 20.15 3.19
N GLU A 261 -20.98 19.93 3.90
CA GLU A 261 -22.22 19.36 3.35
C GLU A 261 -22.96 20.28 2.37
N GLU A 262 -22.58 21.57 2.29
CA GLU A 262 -23.15 22.55 1.37
C GLU A 262 -22.34 22.67 0.07
N ILE A 263 -21.19 21.99 0.00
CA ILE A 263 -20.25 22.04 -1.13
C ILE A 263 -20.28 20.69 -1.86
N PHE A 264 -20.29 20.74 -3.18
CA PHE A 264 -20.00 19.57 -4.00
C PHE A 264 -18.97 19.90 -5.09
N ILE A 265 -18.31 18.88 -5.62
CA ILE A 265 -17.46 19.01 -6.80
C ILE A 265 -18.16 18.48 -8.04
N SER A 266 -18.12 19.24 -9.14
CA SER A 266 -18.48 18.72 -10.45
C SER A 266 -17.25 18.07 -11.08
N PHE A 267 -17.26 16.74 -11.17
CA PHE A 267 -16.11 15.96 -11.62
C PHE A 267 -16.48 15.09 -12.83
N ASN A 268 -15.79 15.30 -13.95
CA ASN A 268 -16.06 14.61 -15.21
C ASN A 268 -14.89 13.73 -15.70
N GLY A 269 -13.88 13.53 -14.86
CA GLY A 269 -12.68 12.74 -15.20
C GLY A 269 -11.66 13.46 -16.10
N GLY A 270 -11.93 14.72 -16.48
CA GLY A 270 -10.97 15.55 -17.23
C GLY A 270 -9.85 16.09 -16.34
N LYS A 271 -8.67 16.32 -16.93
CA LYS A 271 -7.45 16.79 -16.25
C LYS A 271 -7.66 18.01 -15.34
N ASP A 272 -8.48 18.98 -15.77
CA ASP A 272 -8.67 20.24 -15.06
C ASP A 272 -9.49 20.05 -13.79
N CYS A 273 -10.60 19.31 -13.87
CA CYS A 273 -11.39 18.96 -12.68
C CYS A 273 -10.66 17.95 -11.78
N THR A 274 -9.75 17.13 -12.32
CA THR A 274 -8.85 16.28 -11.52
C THR A 274 -7.91 17.11 -10.65
N VAL A 275 -7.34 18.21 -11.17
CA VAL A 275 -6.53 19.13 -10.36
C VAL A 275 -7.36 19.74 -9.24
N VAL A 276 -8.57 20.25 -9.54
CA VAL A 276 -9.45 20.83 -8.52
C VAL A 276 -9.86 19.81 -7.48
N LEU A 277 -10.18 18.58 -7.89
CA LEU A 277 -10.49 17.47 -6.98
C LEU A 277 -9.31 17.19 -6.05
N HIS A 278 -8.09 17.10 -6.59
CA HIS A 278 -6.90 16.84 -5.78
C HIS A 278 -6.64 17.95 -4.76
N LEU A 279 -6.73 19.22 -5.19
CA LEU A 279 -6.56 20.37 -4.30
C LEU A 279 -7.65 20.43 -3.21
N ALA A 280 -8.91 20.16 -3.57
CA ALA A 280 -10.01 20.08 -2.61
C ALA A 280 -9.80 18.93 -1.62
N ALA A 281 -9.37 17.76 -2.10
CA ALA A 281 -9.05 16.61 -1.27
C ALA A 281 -7.89 16.90 -0.30
N CYS A 282 -6.88 17.70 -0.70
CA CYS A 282 -5.82 18.15 0.22
C CYS A 282 -6.42 18.88 1.42
N ILE A 283 -7.34 19.82 1.18
CA ILE A 283 -7.95 20.64 2.22
C ILE A 283 -8.86 19.79 3.12
N THR A 284 -9.72 18.96 2.54
CA THR A 284 -10.63 18.11 3.33
C THR A 284 -9.87 17.11 4.19
N LYS A 285 -8.80 16.50 3.65
CA LYS A 285 -7.95 15.55 4.40
C LYS A 285 -7.30 16.20 5.62
N LEU A 286 -6.76 17.42 5.47
CA LEU A 286 -6.10 18.13 6.56
C LEU A 286 -7.08 18.68 7.61
N GLN A 287 -8.31 18.98 7.19
CA GLN A 287 -9.38 19.46 8.08
C GLN A 287 -10.22 18.33 8.68
N ASN A 288 -9.89 17.06 8.40
CA ASN A 288 -10.67 15.88 8.81
C ASN A 288 -12.16 15.97 8.41
N ILE A 289 -12.44 16.57 7.25
CA ILE A 289 -13.77 16.64 6.67
C ILE A 289 -14.12 15.26 6.08
N SER A 290 -15.25 14.70 6.52
CA SER A 290 -15.80 13.46 5.96
C SER A 290 -16.19 13.66 4.49
N SER A 291 -15.75 12.74 3.63
CA SER A 291 -16.09 12.54 2.20
C SER A 291 -16.66 13.73 1.41
N LEU A 292 -15.98 14.10 0.33
CA LEU A 292 -16.45 15.19 -0.56
C LEU A 292 -17.56 14.69 -1.50
N LEU A 293 -18.70 15.38 -1.50
CA LEU A 293 -19.80 15.10 -2.45
C LEU A 293 -19.36 15.39 -3.88
N CYS A 294 -19.51 14.39 -4.75
CA CYS A 294 -19.07 14.42 -6.14
C CYS A 294 -20.27 14.20 -7.07
N LEU A 295 -20.58 15.20 -7.91
CA LEU A 295 -21.55 15.07 -8.99
C LEU A 295 -20.82 14.66 -10.27
N TYR A 296 -21.19 13.49 -10.80
CA TYR A 296 -20.77 13.04 -12.13
C TYR A 296 -21.96 12.99 -13.09
N VAL A 297 -21.94 13.86 -14.10
CA VAL A 297 -22.96 13.90 -15.16
C VAL A 297 -22.45 13.18 -16.39
N VAL A 298 -23.19 12.15 -16.81
CA VAL A 298 -22.81 11.22 -17.87
C VAL A 298 -23.46 11.67 -19.18
N ALA A 299 -22.63 11.99 -20.16
CA ALA A 299 -23.04 12.39 -21.50
C ALA A 299 -22.16 11.68 -22.53
N GLU A 300 -22.52 10.42 -22.85
CA GLU A 300 -21.76 9.54 -23.77
C GLU A 300 -20.24 9.52 -23.50
N PRO A 301 -19.82 9.14 -22.29
CA PRO A 301 -18.41 9.15 -21.92
C PRO A 301 -17.63 8.07 -22.67
N PHE A 302 -16.32 8.26 -22.75
CA PHE A 302 -15.42 7.15 -23.04
C PHE A 302 -15.44 6.15 -21.87
N PRO A 303 -15.38 4.83 -22.11
CA PRO A 303 -15.27 3.83 -21.05
C PRO A 303 -14.07 4.09 -20.12
N GLU A 304 -12.96 4.60 -20.65
CA GLU A 304 -11.79 4.98 -19.86
C GLU A 304 -12.04 6.16 -18.91
N VAL A 305 -12.97 7.07 -19.26
CA VAL A 305 -13.37 8.18 -18.38
C VAL A 305 -14.22 7.64 -17.24
N ASP A 306 -15.22 6.80 -17.52
CA ASP A 306 -16.05 6.16 -16.50
C ASP A 306 -15.18 5.34 -15.52
N SER A 307 -14.29 4.50 -16.03
CA SER A 307 -13.37 3.71 -15.20
C SER A 307 -12.44 4.60 -14.36
N PHE A 308 -11.99 5.73 -14.91
CA PHE A 308 -11.16 6.67 -14.17
C PHE A 308 -11.95 7.37 -13.05
N VAL A 309 -13.19 7.78 -13.30
CA VAL A 309 -14.05 8.39 -12.28
C VAL A 309 -14.29 7.43 -11.12
N GLU A 310 -14.60 6.16 -11.40
CA GLU A 310 -14.78 5.14 -10.36
C GLU A 310 -13.52 4.93 -9.51
N LYS A 311 -12.34 4.89 -10.15
CA LYS A 311 -11.05 4.81 -9.43
C LYS A 311 -10.79 6.06 -8.58
N ALA A 312 -11.11 7.24 -9.08
CA ALA A 312 -10.96 8.49 -8.32
C ALA A 312 -11.89 8.53 -7.11
N VAL A 313 -13.13 8.04 -7.24
CA VAL A 313 -14.10 7.93 -6.14
C VAL A 313 -13.56 7.05 -5.01
N GLN A 314 -12.99 5.89 -5.35
CA GLN A 314 -12.36 5.01 -4.36
C GLN A 314 -11.10 5.64 -3.76
N TYR A 315 -10.27 6.27 -4.59
CA TYR A 315 -8.99 6.82 -4.16
C TYR A 315 -9.14 8.01 -3.21
N TYR A 316 -10.09 8.92 -3.49
CA TYR A 316 -10.33 10.11 -2.66
C TYR A 316 -11.47 9.93 -1.64
N ASP A 317 -12.07 8.74 -1.55
CA ASP A 317 -13.23 8.43 -0.68
C ASP A 317 -14.39 9.43 -0.88
N LEU A 318 -14.93 9.49 -2.10
CA LEU A 318 -15.97 10.45 -2.51
C LEU A 318 -17.39 9.89 -2.38
N GLU A 319 -18.35 10.72 -1.95
CA GLU A 319 -19.77 10.42 -2.08
C GLU A 319 -20.19 10.71 -3.52
N LEU A 320 -20.38 9.68 -4.35
CA LEU A 320 -20.71 9.85 -5.77
C LEU A 320 -22.23 9.92 -6.00
N ILE A 321 -22.68 11.00 -6.65
CA ILE A 321 -24.00 11.10 -7.29
C ILE A 321 -23.81 11.10 -8.81
N LYS A 322 -24.32 10.05 -9.47
CA LYS A 322 -24.27 9.89 -10.93
C LYS A 322 -25.61 10.30 -11.55
N LYS A 323 -25.60 11.14 -12.58
CA LYS A 323 -26.80 11.57 -13.31
C LYS A 323 -26.62 11.38 -14.83
N ASN A 324 -27.61 10.77 -15.48
CA ASN A 324 -27.61 10.48 -16.91
C ASN A 324 -28.55 11.43 -17.66
N CYS A 325 -28.39 12.73 -17.45
CA CYS A 325 -29.22 13.76 -18.07
C CYS A 325 -28.42 15.04 -18.30
N PRO A 326 -28.88 15.98 -19.14
CA PRO A 326 -28.20 17.25 -19.36
C PRO A 326 -27.86 17.98 -18.05
N MET A 327 -26.69 18.63 -17.99
CA MET A 327 -26.13 19.25 -16.78
C MET A 327 -27.14 20.10 -15.99
N ARG A 328 -27.92 20.94 -16.68
CA ARG A 328 -28.93 21.80 -16.03
C ARG A 328 -30.00 20.99 -15.29
N LEU A 329 -30.50 19.90 -15.89
CA LEU A 329 -31.47 19.00 -15.26
C LEU A 329 -30.84 18.18 -14.13
N ALA A 330 -29.59 17.74 -14.31
CA ALA A 330 -28.84 17.05 -13.28
C ALA A 330 -28.69 17.90 -12.01
N LEU A 331 -28.39 19.20 -12.18
CA LEU A 331 -28.30 20.14 -11.06
C LEU A 331 -29.67 20.36 -10.39
N TYR A 332 -30.76 20.55 -11.13
CA TYR A 332 -32.09 20.64 -10.51
C TYR A 332 -32.44 19.37 -9.71
N SER A 333 -32.17 18.18 -10.26
CA SER A 333 -32.36 16.90 -9.56
C SER A 333 -31.52 16.82 -8.29
N LEU A 334 -30.25 17.22 -8.36
CA LEU A 334 -29.35 17.23 -7.20
C LEU A 334 -29.88 18.15 -6.09
N LEU A 335 -30.25 19.40 -6.42
CA LEU A 335 -30.72 20.35 -5.41
C LEU A 335 -32.08 19.98 -4.81
N ASN A 336 -32.91 19.22 -5.53
CA ASN A 336 -34.13 18.65 -4.97
C ASN A 336 -33.84 17.51 -3.99
N GLU A 337 -32.80 16.70 -4.23
CA GLU A 337 -32.38 15.59 -3.36
C GLU A 337 -31.54 16.06 -2.17
N ARG A 338 -30.83 17.19 -2.32
CA ARG A 338 -29.89 17.78 -1.37
C ARG A 338 -30.10 19.30 -1.31
N THR A 339 -31.11 19.73 -0.57
CA THR A 339 -31.57 21.12 -0.52
C THR A 339 -30.62 22.10 0.18
N ASN A 340 -29.62 21.58 0.89
CA ASN A 340 -28.61 22.36 1.62
C ASN A 340 -27.40 22.76 0.75
N ILE A 341 -27.28 22.24 -0.48
CA ILE A 341 -26.15 22.56 -1.37
C ILE A 341 -26.22 24.02 -1.81
N LYS A 342 -25.07 24.71 -1.74
CA LYS A 342 -24.92 26.13 -2.06
C LYS A 342 -23.78 26.43 -3.02
N ALA A 343 -22.73 25.60 -3.04
CA ALA A 343 -21.52 25.86 -3.82
C ALA A 343 -21.07 24.64 -4.63
N SER A 344 -20.57 24.90 -5.84
CA SER A 344 -20.02 23.91 -6.76
C SER A 344 -18.56 24.22 -7.07
N LEU A 345 -17.65 23.29 -6.77
CA LEU A 345 -16.25 23.37 -7.19
C LEU A 345 -16.14 22.99 -8.68
N MET A 346 -15.50 23.85 -9.47
CA MET A 346 -15.43 23.76 -10.92
C MET A 346 -13.99 23.74 -11.43
N GLY A 347 -13.69 22.79 -12.32
CA GLY A 347 -12.41 22.70 -13.05
C GLY A 347 -12.36 23.56 -14.32
N MET A 348 -12.75 24.84 -14.24
CA MET A 348 -12.77 25.76 -15.39
C MET A 348 -11.50 26.61 -15.43
N ARG A 349 -10.95 26.85 -16.64
CA ARG A 349 -9.84 27.80 -16.88
C ARG A 349 -10.28 28.94 -17.80
N LYS A 350 -9.57 30.07 -17.75
CA LYS A 350 -9.73 31.16 -18.72
C LYS A 350 -9.41 30.64 -20.12
N GLY A 351 -10.31 30.93 -21.06
CA GLY A 351 -10.22 30.46 -22.44
C GLY A 351 -11.02 29.18 -22.71
N ASP A 352 -11.54 28.52 -21.67
CA ASP A 352 -12.55 27.49 -21.85
C ASP A 352 -13.89 28.12 -22.29
N PRO A 353 -14.72 27.42 -23.09
CA PRO A 353 -16.02 27.93 -23.48
C PRO A 353 -16.90 28.29 -22.28
N GLY A 354 -17.38 29.54 -22.23
CA GLY A 354 -18.22 30.04 -21.13
C GLY A 354 -17.44 30.59 -19.92
N SER A 355 -16.13 30.83 -20.07
CA SER A 355 -15.27 31.39 -19.01
C SER A 355 -15.13 32.92 -19.03
N GLU A 356 -15.72 33.61 -20.02
CA GLU A 356 -15.40 35.01 -20.37
C GLU A 356 -15.64 36.00 -19.21
N ASN A 357 -16.63 35.73 -18.35
CA ASN A 357 -17.02 36.59 -17.24
C ASN A 357 -16.91 35.88 -15.88
N LEU A 358 -16.12 34.81 -15.79
CA LEU A 358 -15.95 34.10 -14.53
C LEU A 358 -14.93 34.79 -13.63
N GLU A 359 -15.22 34.76 -12.34
CA GLU A 359 -14.32 35.10 -11.25
C GLU A 359 -14.07 33.86 -10.37
N ALA A 360 -13.29 34.02 -9.31
CA ALA A 360 -13.03 32.95 -8.34
C ALA A 360 -14.34 32.40 -7.73
N PHE A 361 -15.30 33.29 -7.46
CA PHE A 361 -16.64 32.98 -6.98
C PHE A 361 -17.64 33.69 -7.87
N THR A 362 -18.53 32.95 -8.52
CA THR A 362 -19.50 33.54 -9.45
C THR A 362 -20.84 32.82 -9.32
N PRO A 363 -21.96 33.53 -9.10
CA PRO A 363 -23.27 32.89 -9.12
C PRO A 363 -23.52 32.24 -10.47
N THR A 364 -24.30 31.16 -10.49
CA THR A 364 -24.87 30.61 -11.72
C THR A 364 -25.73 31.64 -12.43
N ASP A 365 -25.84 31.54 -13.75
CA ASP A 365 -26.64 32.49 -14.54
C ASP A 365 -28.14 32.37 -14.15
N PRO A 366 -28.97 33.41 -14.37
CA PRO A 366 -30.35 33.45 -13.85
C PRO A 366 -31.27 32.27 -14.23
N ASN A 367 -30.98 31.60 -15.34
CA ASN A 367 -31.75 30.44 -15.80
C ASN A 367 -31.25 29.11 -15.21
N TRP A 368 -30.17 29.11 -14.42
CA TRP A 368 -29.60 27.92 -13.81
C TRP A 368 -30.02 27.79 -12.34
N PRO A 369 -29.93 26.59 -11.75
CA PRO A 369 -30.18 26.42 -10.31
C PRO A 369 -29.22 27.29 -9.50
N ASN A 370 -29.75 28.01 -8.51
CA ASN A 370 -29.02 29.03 -7.77
C ASN A 370 -27.88 28.44 -6.93
N LEU A 371 -26.65 28.59 -7.41
CA LEU A 371 -25.43 28.11 -6.79
C LEU A 371 -24.30 29.12 -6.96
N ILE A 372 -23.30 29.06 -6.09
CA ILE A 372 -22.01 29.71 -6.32
C ILE A 372 -21.06 28.74 -7.02
N ARG A 373 -20.59 29.11 -8.20
CA ARG A 373 -19.49 28.45 -8.91
C ARG A 373 -18.18 28.91 -8.29
N VAL A 374 -17.37 27.98 -7.84
CA VAL A 374 -16.04 28.22 -7.28
C VAL A 374 -15.01 27.73 -8.30
N ASN A 375 -14.13 28.62 -8.78
CA ASN A 375 -13.19 28.34 -9.88
C ASN A 375 -11.73 28.52 -9.41
N PRO A 376 -11.15 27.56 -8.66
CA PRO A 376 -9.84 27.74 -8.02
C PRO A 376 -8.68 27.86 -9.02
N ILE A 377 -8.80 27.17 -10.16
CA ILE A 377 -7.74 27.10 -11.17
C ILE A 377 -8.01 28.02 -12.37
N LEU A 378 -8.90 29.01 -12.24
CA LEU A 378 -9.35 29.84 -13.35
C LEU A 378 -8.20 30.49 -14.14
N ASN A 379 -7.13 30.89 -13.45
CA ASN A 379 -5.96 31.52 -14.07
C ASN A 379 -4.83 30.54 -14.41
N TRP A 380 -5.04 29.24 -14.30
CA TRP A 380 -4.02 28.25 -14.63
C TRP A 380 -3.88 28.09 -16.15
N SER A 381 -2.65 27.91 -16.60
CA SER A 381 -2.31 27.53 -17.96
C SER A 381 -2.33 26.01 -18.14
N TYR A 382 -2.36 25.57 -19.40
CA TYR A 382 -2.26 24.15 -19.78
C TYR A 382 -1.02 23.47 -19.16
N ASP A 383 0.12 24.15 -19.18
CA ASP A 383 1.37 23.64 -18.60
C ASP A 383 1.29 23.49 -17.10
N GLN A 384 0.65 24.43 -16.40
CA GLN A 384 0.53 24.36 -14.95
C GLN A 384 -0.33 23.17 -14.53
N VAL A 385 -1.41 22.88 -15.28
CA VAL A 385 -2.21 21.67 -15.07
C VAL A 385 -1.36 20.42 -15.19
N TRP A 386 -0.60 20.26 -16.28
CA TRP A 386 0.23 19.06 -16.47
C TRP A 386 1.41 18.97 -15.52
N LYS A 387 2.12 20.08 -15.29
CA LYS A 387 3.22 20.12 -14.33
C LYS A 387 2.74 19.73 -12.94
N PHE A 388 1.57 20.21 -12.51
CA PHE A 388 0.98 19.81 -11.25
C PHE A 388 0.63 18.31 -11.20
N LEU A 389 -0.11 17.81 -12.18
CA LEU A 389 -0.52 16.40 -12.22
C LEU A 389 0.69 15.46 -12.23
N LEU A 390 1.74 15.79 -12.98
CA LEU A 390 2.96 14.99 -13.06
C LEU A 390 3.84 15.13 -11.82
N LYS A 391 4.08 16.36 -11.32
CA LYS A 391 4.92 16.62 -10.15
C LYS A 391 4.37 15.96 -8.89
N HIS A 392 3.06 16.03 -8.70
CA HIS A 392 2.38 15.44 -7.54
C HIS A 392 1.87 14.03 -7.77
N ASN A 393 2.21 13.45 -8.92
CA ASN A 393 1.89 12.07 -9.25
C ASN A 393 0.38 11.78 -9.05
N VAL A 394 -0.45 12.69 -9.58
CA VAL A 394 -1.91 12.65 -9.47
C VAL A 394 -2.46 11.70 -10.54
N PRO A 395 -3.30 10.71 -10.19
CA PRO A 395 -3.95 9.87 -11.18
C PRO A 395 -4.77 10.71 -12.16
N TYR A 396 -4.63 10.45 -13.46
CA TYR A 396 -5.41 11.11 -14.51
C TYR A 396 -5.93 10.07 -15.54
N CYS A 397 -6.90 10.46 -16.36
CA CYS A 397 -7.52 9.57 -17.35
C CYS A 397 -6.48 9.07 -18.39
N PRO A 398 -6.37 7.76 -18.66
CA PRO A 398 -5.33 7.22 -19.53
C PRO A 398 -5.47 7.61 -21.01
N LEU A 399 -6.59 8.21 -21.43
CA LEU A 399 -6.72 8.77 -22.78
C LEU A 399 -5.71 9.90 -23.04
N TYR A 400 -5.30 10.61 -21.99
CA TYR A 400 -4.30 11.66 -22.14
C TYR A 400 -2.94 11.10 -22.59
N ASP A 401 -2.58 9.87 -22.22
CA ASP A 401 -1.37 9.21 -22.72
C ASP A 401 -1.51 8.74 -24.18
N LYS A 402 -2.75 8.66 -24.69
CA LYS A 402 -3.08 8.29 -26.09
C LYS A 402 -3.27 9.52 -26.99
N GLY A 403 -2.76 10.70 -26.58
CA GLY A 403 -2.79 11.92 -27.38
C GLY A 403 -4.08 12.75 -27.33
N TYR A 404 -5.05 12.39 -26.49
CA TYR A 404 -6.22 13.24 -26.29
C TYR A 404 -5.84 14.43 -25.42
N THR A 405 -6.12 15.67 -25.82
CA THR A 405 -5.76 16.87 -25.04
C THR A 405 -6.96 17.53 -24.35
N SER A 406 -8.18 17.20 -24.80
CA SER A 406 -9.45 17.70 -24.30
C SER A 406 -10.48 16.55 -24.37
N LEU A 407 -11.21 16.25 -23.29
CA LEU A 407 -12.18 15.12 -23.22
C LEU A 407 -13.64 15.57 -23.14
N GLY A 408 -14.48 15.04 -24.02
CA GLY A 408 -15.84 15.51 -24.33
C GLY A 408 -16.69 14.28 -24.60
N THR A 409 -17.72 14.38 -25.44
CA THR A 409 -18.47 13.16 -25.81
C THR A 409 -17.60 12.27 -26.71
N LYS A 410 -17.80 10.96 -26.63
CA LYS A 410 -17.07 9.98 -27.45
C LYS A 410 -17.20 10.24 -28.96
N SER A 411 -18.36 10.71 -29.40
CA SER A 411 -18.68 10.99 -30.80
C SER A 411 -18.01 12.26 -31.35
N THR A 412 -17.63 13.20 -30.49
CA THR A 412 -17.11 14.53 -30.88
C THR A 412 -15.63 14.73 -30.54
N THR A 413 -14.95 13.66 -30.12
CA THR A 413 -13.59 13.76 -29.58
C THR A 413 -12.67 12.74 -30.23
N ILE A 414 -11.57 13.23 -30.77
CA ILE A 414 -10.47 12.44 -31.34
C ILE A 414 -9.13 12.81 -30.65
N PRO A 415 -8.07 11.99 -30.79
CA PRO A 415 -6.73 12.41 -30.40
C PRO A 415 -6.34 13.71 -31.08
N ASN A 416 -5.52 14.53 -30.43
CA ASN A 416 -5.08 15.80 -30.99
C ASN A 416 -4.17 15.54 -32.21
N PRO A 417 -4.52 16.04 -33.41
CA PRO A 417 -3.72 15.83 -34.60
C PRO A 417 -2.27 16.35 -34.48
N ARG A 418 -2.03 17.37 -33.63
CA ARG A 418 -0.69 17.92 -33.39
C ARG A 418 0.23 16.98 -32.60
N LEU A 419 -0.32 15.92 -32.00
CA LEU A 419 0.44 14.93 -31.24
C LEU A 419 0.69 13.64 -32.01
N GLN A 420 0.26 13.54 -33.26
CA GLN A 420 0.49 12.34 -34.08
C GLN A 420 1.99 12.14 -34.32
N ASP A 421 2.49 10.91 -34.16
CA ASP A 421 3.90 10.60 -34.41
C ASP A 421 4.20 10.74 -35.92
N PRO A 422 5.19 11.57 -36.30
CA PRO A 422 5.52 11.78 -37.71
C PRO A 422 6.04 10.52 -38.41
N ASN A 423 6.55 9.54 -37.66
CA ASN A 423 7.06 8.27 -38.17
C ASN A 423 6.05 7.13 -38.08
N ASN A 424 4.94 7.30 -37.35
CA ASN A 424 3.90 6.29 -37.20
C ASN A 424 2.52 6.91 -36.98
N SER A 425 1.71 6.94 -38.05
CA SER A 425 0.37 7.54 -38.04
C SER A 425 -0.62 6.87 -37.07
N SER A 426 -0.32 5.69 -36.53
CA SER A 426 -1.14 5.01 -35.53
C SER A 426 -0.82 5.39 -34.08
N LEU A 427 0.30 6.09 -33.86
CA LEU A 427 0.77 6.50 -32.52
C LEU A 427 0.60 8.00 -32.32
N TYR A 428 0.36 8.36 -31.06
CA TYR A 428 0.26 9.74 -30.61
C TYR A 428 1.11 9.91 -29.37
N PHE A 429 1.79 11.05 -29.27
CA PHE A 429 2.48 11.44 -28.05
C PHE A 429 1.48 11.83 -26.95
N PRO A 430 1.86 11.68 -25.66
CA PRO A 430 1.00 12.06 -24.54
C PRO A 430 0.63 13.55 -24.54
N ALA A 431 -0.53 13.88 -23.98
CA ALA A 431 -1.09 15.22 -23.95
C ALA A 431 -0.15 16.29 -23.36
N TYR A 432 0.60 15.94 -22.31
CA TYR A 432 1.57 16.83 -21.67
C TYR A 432 2.77 17.21 -22.55
N THR A 433 2.91 16.62 -23.74
CA THR A 433 3.94 16.97 -24.74
C THR A 433 3.48 18.01 -25.75
N LEU A 434 2.22 18.48 -25.68
CA LEU A 434 1.68 19.48 -26.59
C LEU A 434 2.41 20.82 -26.45
N THR A 435 3.08 21.26 -27.51
CA THR A 435 3.88 22.49 -27.52
C THR A 435 3.02 23.73 -27.79
N ASP A 436 2.10 23.67 -28.75
CA ASP A 436 1.18 24.74 -29.11
C ASP A 436 -0.16 24.60 -28.36
N LYS A 437 -0.22 25.19 -27.17
CA LYS A 437 -1.35 25.06 -26.23
C LYS A 437 -2.64 25.66 -26.76
N SER A 438 -2.56 26.58 -27.73
CA SER A 438 -3.76 27.12 -28.39
C SER A 438 -4.56 26.04 -29.13
N THR A 439 -3.89 24.92 -29.44
CA THR A 439 -4.47 23.78 -30.14
C THR A 439 -5.04 22.71 -29.20
N GLU A 440 -5.13 22.97 -27.90
CA GLU A 440 -5.66 22.03 -26.91
C GLU A 440 -6.99 21.39 -27.32
N ARG A 441 -7.85 22.13 -28.02
CA ARG A 441 -9.18 21.69 -28.45
C ARG A 441 -9.25 21.24 -29.92
N GLN A 442 -8.14 21.13 -30.65
CA GLN A 442 -8.16 20.70 -32.06
C GLN A 442 -8.63 19.25 -32.26
N GLY A 443 -8.62 18.43 -31.21
CA GLY A 443 -9.27 17.11 -31.22
C GLY A 443 -10.79 17.13 -31.00
N ARG A 444 -11.43 18.31 -31.04
CA ARG A 444 -12.90 18.46 -30.97
C ARG A 444 -13.47 18.63 -32.38
N ILE A 445 -14.48 17.81 -32.71
CA ILE A 445 -15.21 17.87 -33.98
C ILE A 445 -16.42 18.78 -33.86
#